data_AF-A0A9X1MJL6-F1
#
_entry.id   AF-A0A9X1MJL6-F1
#
_cell.length_a   1.000
_cell.length_b   1.000
_cell.length_c   1.000
_cell.angle_alpha   90.00
_cell.angle_beta   90.00
_cell.angle_gamma   90.00
#
_symmetry.space_group_name_H-M   'P 1'
#
loop_
_entity.id
_entity.type
_entity.pdbx_description
1 polymer ?
#
loop_
_entity_poly.entity_id
_entity_poly.type
_entity_poly.pdbx_seq_one_letter_code
_entity_poly.pdbx_strand_id
1 'polypeptide(L)'
;METRTGQQLADANLANQSQMVDQLAVLRHEHGLTLEEVSRRCSADAAEVLAFERHGEATASFLRRYAAAVGAVVQFSVSPAG
;
A
#
# COMPACT_ATOMS: atom_id res chain seq x y z
N MET A 1 18.00 -26.48 8.26
CA MET A 1 16.86 -26.00 9.08
C MET A 1 16.58 -24.53 8.74
N GLU A 2 16.59 -24.17 7.45
CA GLU A 2 16.76 -22.78 6.97
C GLU A 2 15.49 -22.18 6.33
N THR A 3 14.41 -22.96 6.23
CA THR A 3 13.15 -22.56 5.57
C THR A 3 12.21 -21.74 6.45
N ARG A 4 12.38 -21.76 7.78
CA ARG A 4 11.45 -21.10 8.72
C ARG A 4 11.62 -19.58 8.75
N THR A 5 12.87 -19.10 8.71
CA THR A 5 13.18 -17.66 8.80
C THR A 5 12.76 -16.89 7.54
N GLY A 6 13.00 -17.45 6.35
CA GLY A 6 12.59 -16.83 5.09
C GLY A 6 11.07 -16.69 4.96
N GLN A 7 10.32 -17.71 5.38
CA GLN A 7 8.86 -17.69 5.40
C GLN A 7 8.32 -16.63 6.37
N GLN A 8 8.84 -16.59 7.61
CA GLN A 8 8.42 -15.60 8.61
C GLN A 8 8.64 -14.15 8.17
N LEU A 9 9.74 -13.86 7.45
CA LEU A 9 10.01 -12.53 6.90
C LEU A 9 9.04 -12.15 5.77
N ALA A 10 8.70 -13.11 4.91
CA ALA A 10 7.73 -12.89 3.84
C ALA A 10 6.33 -12.60 4.42
N ASP A 11 5.90 -13.36 5.43
CA ASP A 11 4.62 -13.15 6.12
C ASP A 11 4.57 -11.78 6.82
N ALA A 12 5.65 -11.37 7.48
CA ALA A 12 5.74 -10.06 8.13
C ALA A 12 5.69 -8.90 7.12
N ASN A 13 6.36 -9.04 5.98
CA ASN A 13 6.32 -8.04 4.91
C ASN A 13 4.92 -7.90 4.32
N LEU A 14 4.23 -9.02 4.09
CA LEU A 14 2.86 -9.01 3.58
C LEU A 14 1.89 -8.38 4.58
N ALA A 15 2.02 -8.70 5.87
CA ALA A 15 1.20 -8.11 6.93
C ALA A 15 1.42 -6.58 7.02
N ASN A 16 2.66 -6.12 6.99
CA ASN A 16 2.99 -4.69 6.99
C ASN A 16 2.42 -3.98 5.75
N GLN A 17 2.53 -4.60 4.57
CA GLN A 17 1.94 -4.05 3.35
C GLN A 17 0.42 -3.92 3.46
N SER A 18 -0.27 -4.97 3.93
CA SER A 18 -1.73 -4.94 4.13
C SER A 18 -2.14 -3.81 5.07
N GLN A 19 -1.45 -3.65 6.20
CA GLN A 19 -1.73 -2.59 7.16
C GLN A 19 -1.57 -1.18 6.55
N MET A 20 -0.54 -0.97 5.73
CA MET A 20 -0.36 0.31 5.03
C MET A 20 -1.49 0.59 4.04
N VAL A 21 -1.95 -0.42 3.30
CA VAL A 21 -3.06 -0.28 2.36
C VAL A 21 -4.35 0.09 3.08
N ASP A 22 -4.66 -0.59 4.19
CA ASP A 22 -5.83 -0.30 5.01
C ASP A 22 -5.79 1.14 5.57
N GLN A 23 -4.63 1.58 6.07
CA GLN A 23 -4.46 2.95 6.57
C GLN A 23 -4.66 4.00 5.47
N LEU A 24 -4.14 3.75 4.27
CA LEU A 24 -4.32 4.64 3.13
C LEU A 24 -5.78 4.70 2.66
N ALA A 25 -6.49 3.56 2.68
CA ALA A 25 -7.92 3.52 2.36
C ALA A 25 -8.74 4.30 3.41
N VAL A 26 -8.43 4.14 4.70
CA VAL A 26 -9.05 4.93 5.78
C VAL A 26 -8.83 6.42 5.56
N LEU A 27 -7.60 6.86 5.28
CA LEU A 27 -7.29 8.27 5.00
C LEU A 27 -8.06 8.80 3.78
N ARG A 28 -8.19 8.00 2.71
CA ARG A 28 -9.04 8.35 1.56
C ARG A 28 -10.47 8.66 2.00
N HIS A 29 -11.04 7.79 2.84
CA HIS A 29 -12.39 7.94 3.36
C HIS A 29 -12.53 9.16 4.29
N GLU A 30 -11.58 9.38 5.19
CA GLU A 30 -11.56 10.54 6.11
C GLU A 30 -11.49 11.88 5.36
N HIS A 31 -10.77 11.91 4.24
CA HIS A 31 -10.69 13.08 3.36
C HIS A 31 -11.88 13.20 2.38
N GLY A 32 -12.84 12.26 2.42
CA GLY A 32 -14.01 12.27 1.54
C GLY A 32 -13.66 12.11 0.06
N LEU A 33 -12.50 11.50 -0.25
CA LEU A 33 -12.05 11.31 -1.62
C LEU A 33 -12.73 10.10 -2.26
N THR A 34 -13.26 10.28 -3.46
CA THR A 34 -13.81 9.19 -4.28
C THR A 34 -12.70 8.39 -4.95
N LEU A 35 -13.02 7.16 -5.38
CA LEU A 35 -12.07 6.35 -6.17
C LEU A 35 -11.65 7.06 -7.46
N GLU A 36 -12.57 7.77 -8.12
CA GLU A 36 -12.30 8.56 -9.33
C GLU A 36 -11.35 9.74 -9.07
N GLU A 37 -11.52 10.43 -7.95
CA GLU A 37 -10.64 11.53 -7.58
C GLU A 37 -9.22 11.03 -7.28
N VAL A 38 -9.10 9.90 -6.57
CA VAL A 38 -7.79 9.27 -6.34
C VAL A 38 -7.18 8.77 -7.64
N SER A 39 -7.95 8.11 -8.51
CA SER A 39 -7.46 7.58 -9.79
C SER A 39 -6.90 8.69 -10.67
N ARG A 40 -7.56 9.85 -10.71
CA ARG A 40 -7.08 11.06 -11.38
C ARG A 40 -5.76 11.56 -10.78
N ARG A 41 -5.67 11.66 -9.46
CA ARG A 41 -4.47 12.16 -8.75
C ARG A 41 -3.27 11.23 -8.86
N CYS A 42 -3.49 9.91 -8.85
CA CYS A 42 -2.40 8.94 -8.96
C CYS A 42 -2.09 8.56 -10.42
N SER A 43 -2.86 9.04 -11.41
CA SER A 43 -2.76 8.64 -12.83
C SER A 43 -2.86 7.13 -13.00
N ALA A 44 -3.94 6.57 -12.48
CA ALA A 44 -4.30 5.16 -12.59
C ALA A 44 -5.78 5.02 -12.94
N ASP A 45 -6.20 3.84 -13.35
CA ASP A 45 -7.61 3.55 -13.58
C ASP A 45 -8.34 3.31 -12.25
N ALA A 46 -9.63 3.66 -12.18
CA ALA A 46 -10.43 3.43 -10.97
C ALA A 46 -10.49 1.94 -10.58
N ALA A 47 -10.41 1.04 -11.55
CA ALA A 47 -10.31 -0.40 -11.31
C ALA A 47 -8.99 -0.80 -10.62
N GLU A 48 -7.88 -0.14 -10.96
CA GLU A 48 -6.57 -0.36 -10.33
C GLU A 48 -6.58 0.16 -8.89
N VAL A 49 -7.19 1.33 -8.64
CA VAL A 49 -7.37 1.89 -7.29
C VAL A 49 -8.25 0.98 -6.43
N LEU A 50 -9.35 0.46 -6.99
CA LEU A 50 -10.21 -0.49 -6.29
C LEU A 50 -9.51 -1.82 -6.01
N ALA A 51 -8.76 -2.35 -6.98
CA ALA A 51 -7.99 -3.58 -6.80
C ALA A 51 -6.92 -3.41 -5.72
N PHE A 52 -6.25 -2.26 -5.68
CA PHE A 52 -5.31 -1.91 -4.63
C PHE A 52 -5.96 -1.95 -3.25
N GLU A 53 -7.11 -1.30 -3.07
CA GLU A 53 -7.80 -1.28 -1.77
C GLU A 53 -8.37 -2.64 -1.35
N ARG A 54 -8.75 -3.51 -2.30
CA ARG A 54 -9.34 -4.81 -1.99
C ARG A 54 -8.32 -5.93 -1.82
N HIS A 55 -7.23 -5.89 -2.59
CA HIS A 55 -6.28 -6.99 -2.67
C HIS A 55 -4.92 -6.65 -2.08
N GLY A 56 -4.62 -5.36 -1.86
CA GLY A 56 -3.34 -4.91 -1.32
C GLY A 56 -2.13 -5.16 -2.24
N GLU A 57 -2.35 -5.84 -3.37
CA GLU A 57 -1.34 -6.12 -4.37
C GLU A 57 -1.04 -4.86 -5.18
N ALA A 58 0.08 -4.23 -4.85
CA ALA A 58 0.58 -3.09 -5.59
C ALA A 58 2.10 -3.03 -5.53
N THR A 59 2.67 -2.45 -6.57
CA THR A 59 4.09 -2.09 -6.56
C THR A 59 4.35 -0.98 -5.54
N ALA A 60 5.56 -0.92 -4.99
CA ALA A 60 5.98 0.18 -4.11
C ALA A 60 5.87 1.57 -4.79
N SER A 61 5.88 1.62 -6.12
CA SER A 61 5.64 2.84 -6.89
C SER A 61 4.17 3.24 -6.85
N PHE A 62 3.25 2.29 -7.00
CA PHE A 62 1.81 2.58 -6.90
C PHE A 62 1.44 3.00 -5.48
N LEU A 63 1.94 2.30 -4.45
CA LEU A 63 1.67 2.64 -3.06
C LEU A 63 2.11 4.07 -2.71
N ARG A 64 3.25 4.53 -3.24
CA ARG A 64 3.71 5.93 -3.11
C ARG A 64 2.81 6.94 -3.84
N ARG A 65 2.38 6.62 -5.07
CA ARG A 65 1.46 7.48 -5.83
C ARG A 65 0.11 7.62 -5.13
N TYR A 66 -0.43 6.51 -4.61
CA TYR A 66 -1.67 6.51 -3.85
C TYR A 66 -1.51 7.35 -2.58
N ALA A 67 -0.45 7.13 -1.81
CA ALA A 67 -0.17 7.92 -0.61
C ALA A 67 -0.15 9.43 -0.91
N ALA A 68 0.57 9.84 -1.95
CA ALA A 68 0.59 11.24 -2.39
C ALA A 68 -0.80 11.76 -2.79
N ALA A 69 -1.62 10.95 -3.49
CA ALA A 69 -2.97 11.31 -3.91
C ALA A 69 -3.92 11.55 -2.73
N VAL A 70 -3.74 10.83 -1.62
CA VAL A 70 -4.51 11.00 -0.37
C VAL A 70 -3.84 11.95 0.63
N GLY A 71 -2.73 12.62 0.26
CA GLY A 71 -2.05 13.58 1.14
C GLY A 71 -1.17 12.94 2.22
N ALA A 72 -0.79 11.67 2.06
CA ALA A 72 0.08 10.93 2.94
C ALA A 72 1.49 10.75 2.36
N VAL A 73 2.44 10.34 3.21
CA VAL A 73 3.79 9.95 2.82
C VAL A 73 4.07 8.57 3.36
N VAL A 74 4.57 7.67 2.50
CA VAL A 74 5.03 6.34 2.91
C VAL A 74 6.55 6.31 2.86
N GLN A 75 7.16 5.84 3.96
CA GLN A 75 8.59 5.62 4.06
C GLN A 75 8.87 4.12 4.16
N PHE A 76 9.77 3.64 3.29
CA PHE A 76 10.28 2.28 3.38
C PHE A 76 11.68 2.33 3.96
N SER A 77 11.93 1.55 5.01
CA SER A 77 13.25 1.37 5.61
C SER A 77 13.74 -0.06 5.39
N VAL A 78 15.01 -0.20 5.00
CA VAL A 78 15.69 -1.50 4.91
C VAL A 78 16.69 -1.58 6.06
N SER A 79 16.56 -2.60 6.90
CA SER A 79 17.48 -2.87 8.01
C SER A 79 18.28 -4.15 7.72
N PRO A 80 19.56 -4.22 8.11
CA PRO A 80 20.35 -5.44 7.94
C PRO A 80 19.74 -6.60 8.76
N ALA A 81 19.74 -7.79 8.18
CA ALA A 81 19.45 -9.02 8.90
C ALA A 81 20.69 -9.36 9.76
N GLY A 82 20.61 -9.05 11.05
CA GLY A 82 21.64 -9.42 12.04
C GLY A 82 21.61 -10.90 12.40
#